data_AF-A0A6M6A0W4-F1
#
_entry.id   AF-A0A6M6A0W4-F1
#
_cell.length_a   1.000
_cell.length_b   1.000
_cell.length_c   1.000
_cell.angle_alpha   90.00
_cell.angle_beta   90.00
_cell.angle_gamma   90.00
#
_symmetry.space_group_name_H-M   'P 1'
#
loop_
_entity.id
_entity.type
_entity.pdbx_description
1 polymer ?
#
loop_
_entity_poly.entity_id
_entity_poly.type
_entity_poly.pdbx_seq_one_letter_code
_entity_poly.pdbx_strand_id
1 'polypeptide(L)' 'MKGNKYIKRVRVDSRQLDSGMIGTKVYVTEGEVVNGIMPVERLVRDATFSEDNSESMDSAVERLVAKYIANGFEVL' A
#
# COMPACT_ATOMS: atom_id res chain seq x y z
N MET A 1 -24.48 17.23 12.24
CA MET A 1 -23.09 16.74 12.26
C MET A 1 -22.75 16.29 10.85
N LYS A 2 -21.80 16.94 10.16
CA LYS A 2 -21.25 16.38 8.92
C LYS A 2 -20.48 15.12 9.34
N GLY A 3 -20.91 13.94 8.92
CA GLY A 3 -20.20 12.70 9.26
C GLY A 3 -18.77 12.80 8.75
N ASN A 4 -17.80 12.66 9.65
CA ASN A 4 -16.40 12.57 9.26
C ASN A 4 -16.27 11.33 8.37
N LYS A 5 -15.79 11.52 7.14
CA LYS A 5 -15.52 10.39 6.23
C LYS A 5 -14.37 9.58 6.83
N TYR A 6 -14.59 8.30 7.06
CA TYR A 6 -13.51 7.38 7.41
C TYR A 6 -12.85 6.87 6.12
N ILE A 7 -11.53 6.96 6.04
CA ILE A 7 -10.75 6.51 4.89
C ILE A 7 -10.01 5.23 5.26
N LYS A 8 -10.06 4.24 4.38
CA LYS A 8 -9.20 3.05 4.39
C LYS A 8 -8.69 2.82 2.97
N ARG A 9 -7.41 3.07 2.73
CA ARG A 9 -6.79 2.94 1.40
C ARG A 9 -5.46 2.23 1.48
N VAL A 10 -5.18 1.39 0.50
CA VAL A 10 -3.88 0.74 0.28
C VAL A 10 -3.37 1.13 -1.10
N ARG A 11 -2.09 1.49 -1.19
CA ARG A 11 -1.42 1.86 -2.44
C ARG A 11 -0.15 1.05 -2.57
N VAL A 12 0.11 0.51 -3.76
CA VAL A 12 1.35 -0.18 -4.10
C VAL A 12 2.12 0.69 -5.07
N ASP A 13 3.40 0.88 -4.80
CA ASP A 13 4.32 1.60 -5.67
C ASP A 13 5.50 0.68 -5.98
N SER A 14 5.62 0.26 -7.23
CA SER A 14 6.69 -0.59 -7.71
C SER A 14 7.49 0.16 -8.77
N ARG A 15 8.81 0.18 -8.59
CA ARG A 15 9.74 0.82 -9.51
C ARG A 15 10.95 -0.06 -9.79
N GLN A 16 11.38 -0.07 -11.04
CA GLN A 16 12.66 -0.67 -11.42
C GLN A 16 13.80 0.20 -10.87
N LEU A 17 14.86 -0.44 -10.40
CA LEU A 17 16.07 0.17 -9.86
C LEU A 17 17.24 -0.17 -10.80
N ASP A 18 18.27 0.67 -10.79
CA ASP A 18 19.41 0.61 -11.73
C ASP A 18 20.21 -0.72 -11.70
N SER A 19 19.95 -1.59 -10.74
CA SER A 19 20.64 -2.87 -10.51
C SER A 19 19.89 -4.13 -10.97
N GLY A 20 18.86 -4.01 -11.82
CA GLY A 20 18.00 -5.16 -12.18
C GLY A 20 17.14 -5.63 -11.01
N MET A 21 16.86 -4.70 -10.09
CA MET A 21 16.09 -4.91 -8.88
C MET A 21 14.78 -4.14 -8.99
N ILE A 22 13.71 -4.69 -8.43
CA ILE A 22 12.41 -4.04 -8.32
C ILE A 22 12.23 -3.64 -6.86
N GLY A 23 12.10 -2.34 -6.63
CA GLY A 23 11.72 -1.79 -5.34
C GLY A 23 10.20 -1.67 -5.26
N THR A 24 9.59 -2.32 -4.27
CA THR A 24 8.15 -2.23 -4.01
C THR A 24 7.90 -1.68 -2.62
N LYS A 25 7.09 -0.62 -2.58
CA LYS A 25 6.60 0.01 -1.36
C LYS A 25 5.09 -0.14 -1.28
N VAL A 26 4.59 -0.53 -0.11
CA VAL A 26 3.15 -0.61 0.17
C VAL A 26 2.82 0.42 1.23
N TYR A 27 1.85 1.27 0.91
CA TYR A 27 1.39 2.37 1.73
C TYR A 27 -0.05 2.16 2.15
N VAL A 28 -0.39 2.61 3.35
CA VAL A 28 -1.73 2.52 3.91
C VAL A 28 -2.13 3.85 4.52
N THR A 29 -3.35 4.27 4.21
CA THR A 29 -3.98 5.45 4.77
C THR A 29 -5.26 5.02 5.48
N GLU A 30 -5.29 5.19 6.81
CA GLU A 30 -6.43 4.80 7.64
C GLU A 30 -6.72 5.88 8.68
N GLY A 31 -7.99 6.31 8.75
CA GLY A 31 -8.45 7.22 9.80
C GLY A 31 -9.61 8.11 9.37
N GLU A 32 -10.08 8.92 10.31
CA GLU A 32 -11.10 9.93 10.06
C GLU A 32 -10.51 11.15 9.35
N VAL A 33 -11.28 11.69 8.41
CA VAL A 33 -11.04 13.05 7.90
C VAL A 33 -11.53 14.04 8.95
N VAL A 34 -10.60 14.75 9.59
CA VAL A 34 -10.90 15.74 10.64
C VAL A 34 -10.73 17.13 10.07
N ASN A 35 -11.79 17.95 10.06
CA ASN A 35 -11.76 19.32 9.51
C ASN A 35 -11.25 19.39 8.05
N GLY A 36 -11.55 18.39 7.24
CA GLY A 36 -11.07 18.29 5.85
C GLY A 36 -9.62 17.81 5.71
N ILE A 37 -8.92 17.54 6.81
CA ILE A 37 -7.56 17.02 6.82
C ILE A 37 -7.62 15.50 6.65
N MET A 38 -6.93 14.98 5.64
CA MET A 38 -6.82 13.54 5.38
C MET A 38 -5.93 12.85 6.44
N PRO A 39 -6.23 11.59 6.80
CA PRO A 39 -5.31 10.79 7.59
C PRO A 39 -3.98 10.59 6.87
N VAL A 40 -2.92 10.40 7.67
CA VAL A 40 -1.55 10.29 7.17
C VAL A 40 -1.32 8.95 6.48
N GLU A 41 -0.67 8.99 5.32
CA GLU A 41 -0.20 7.79 4.62
C GLU A 41 1.01 7.21 5.35
N ARG A 42 0.99 5.90 5.61
CA ARG A 42 2.04 5.16 6.33
C ARG A 42 2.63 4.08 5.44
N LEU A 43 3.95 4.01 5.38
CA LEU A 43 4.67 2.89 4.76
C LEU A 43 4.54 1.65 5.65
N VAL A 44 3.96 0.58 5.11
CA VAL A 44 3.77 -0.68 5.84
C VAL A 44 4.67 -1.81 5.33
N ARG A 45 5.20 -1.66 4.11
CA ARG A 45 6.22 -2.57 3.57
C ARG A 45 7.14 -1.82 2.64
N ASP A 46 8.43 -2.07 2.80
CA ASP A 46 9.50 -1.61 1.93
C ASP A 46 10.37 -2.82 1.61
N ALA A 47 10.34 -3.26 0.37
CA ALA A 47 11.06 -4.44 -0.05
C ALA A 47 11.69 -4.22 -1.42
N THR A 48 12.80 -4.91 -1.64
CA THR A 48 13.51 -4.91 -2.91
C THR A 48 13.80 -6.34 -3.29
N PHE A 49 13.56 -6.67 -4.55
CA PHE A 49 13.69 -8.02 -5.09
C PHE A 49 14.51 -7.95 -6.37
N SER A 50 15.26 -9.00 -6.68
CA SER A 50 15.83 -9.16 -8.02
C SER A 50 14.71 -9.47 -9.01
N GLU A 51 14.90 -9.13 -10.29
CA GLU A 51 13.96 -9.52 -11.36
C GLU A 51 13.70 -11.04 -11.40
N ASP A 52 14.72 -11.86 -11.13
CA ASP A 52 14.61 -13.32 -11.04
C ASP A 52 13.66 -13.80 -9.93
N ASN A 53 13.39 -12.95 -8.92
CA ASN A 53 12.51 -13.24 -7.80
C ASN A 53 11.18 -12.46 -7.87
N SER A 54 10.86 -11.86 -9.02
CA SER A 54 9.64 -11.05 -9.23
C SER A 54 8.35 -11.81 -8.92
N GLU A 55 8.24 -13.10 -9.26
CA GLU A 55 7.04 -13.89 -8.91
C GLU A 55 6.83 -14.04 -7.40
N SER A 56 7.92 -14.19 -6.65
CA SER A 56 7.89 -14.28 -5.19
C SER A 56 7.53 -12.93 -4.56
N MET A 57 8.01 -11.83 -5.15
CA MET A 57 7.61 -10.48 -4.80
C MET A 57 6.11 -10.29 -4.99
N ASP A 58 5.60 -10.62 -6.18
CA ASP A 58 4.19 -10.45 -6.53
C ASP A 58 3.31 -11.21 -5.56
N SER A 59 3.63 -12.48 -5.25
CA SER A 59 2.85 -13.25 -4.27
C SER A 59 2.85 -12.63 -2.87
N ALA A 60 3.98 -12.07 -2.40
CA ALA A 60 4.06 -11.45 -1.08
C ALA A 60 3.27 -10.12 -1.02
N VAL A 61 3.35 -9.31 -2.08
CA VAL A 61 2.65 -8.02 -2.21
C VAL A 61 1.16 -8.27 -2.36
N GLU A 62 0.75 -9.19 -3.23
CA GLU A 62 -0.64 -9.60 -3.44
C GLU A 62 -1.29 -10.08 -2.15
N ARG A 63 -0.63 -10.97 -1.38
CA ARG A 63 -1.15 -11.44 -0.09
C ARG A 63 -1.36 -10.29 0.90
N LEU A 64 -0.44 -9.32 0.92
CA LEU A 64 -0.55 -8.16 1.80
C LEU A 64 -1.71 -7.25 1.37
N VAL A 65 -1.82 -6.94 0.08
CA VAL A 65 -2.92 -6.13 -0.46
C VAL A 65 -4.26 -6.82 -0.24
N ALA A 66 -4.35 -8.13 -0.52
CA ALA A 66 -5.56 -8.93 -0.29
C ALA A 66 -6.00 -8.89 1.19
N LYS A 67 -5.04 -8.93 2.13
CA LYS A 67 -5.34 -8.76 3.56
C LYS A 67 -5.94 -7.38 3.84
N TYR A 68 -5.42 -6.31 3.24
CA TYR A 68 -6.01 -4.97 3.40
C TYR A 68 -7.40 -4.87 2.78
N ILE A 69 -7.60 -5.40 1.57
CA ILE A 69 -8.92 -5.45 0.92
C ILE A 69 -9.93 -6.19 1.83
N ALA A 70 -9.55 -7.34 2.39
CA ALA A 70 -10.40 -8.09 3.31
C ALA A 70 -10.75 -7.32 4.60
N ASN A 71 -9.94 -6.31 4.97
CA ASN A 71 -10.19 -5.40 6.10
C ASN A 71 -10.93 -4.10 5.69
N GLY A 72 -11.46 -4.05 4.47
CA GLY A 72 -12.26 -2.94 3.95
C GLY A 72 -11.43 -1.77 3.40
N PHE A 73 -10.18 -2.02 3.00
CA PHE A 73 -9.37 -1.00 2.33
C PHE A 73 -9.67 -0.97 0.83
N GLU A 74 -9.82 0.23 0.29
CA GLU A 74 -9.87 0.47 -1.15
C GLU A 74 -8.44 0.47 -1.72
N VAL A 75 -8.24 -0.15 -2.88
CA VAL A 75 -6.97 -0.06 -3.61
C VAL A 75 -6.96 1.23 -4.43
N LEU A 76 -5.85 1.99 -4.32
CA LEU A 76 -5.61 3.22 -5.09
C LEU A 76 -4.88 2.97 -6.41
#